data_AF-A0A8W8J919-F1
#
_entry.id   AF-A0A8W8J919-F1
#
_cell.length_a   1.000
_cell.length_b   1.000
_cell.length_c   1.000
_cell.angle_alpha   90.00
_cell.angle_beta   90.00
_cell.angle_gamma   90.00
#
_symmetry.space_group_name_H-M   'P 1'
#
loop_
_entity.id
_entity.type
_entity.pdbx_description
1 polymer ?
#
loop_
_entity_poly.entity_id
_entity_poly.type
_entity_poly.pdbx_seq_one_letter_code
_entity_poly.pdbx_strand_id
1 'polypeptide(L)'
;RRQPGCTYNPKNPVRIHALKRATFDKACGHLKAVAYFVESARDNCKLRACECTWKKFLASKCSRDKCVYWGYDTKEDSAGTYYGVTATAFPYCRTDGSE
;
A
#
# COMPACT_ATOMS: atom_id res chain seq x y z
N ARG A 1 -9.77 0.90 1.91
CA ARG A 1 -9.66 1.71 0.67
C ARG A 1 -9.24 0.80 -0.48
N ARG A 2 -9.51 1.18 -1.74
CA ARG A 2 -9.17 0.36 -2.90
C ARG A 2 -7.67 0.43 -3.19
N GLN A 3 -7.08 -0.71 -3.54
CA GLN A 3 -5.71 -0.79 -4.02
C GLN A 3 -5.68 -0.64 -5.55
N PRO A 4 -4.67 0.01 -6.13
CA PRO A 4 -4.50 0.09 -7.58
C PRO A 4 -4.52 -1.30 -8.23
N GLY A 5 -5.25 -1.44 -9.34
CA GLY A 5 -5.43 -2.72 -10.05
C GLY A 5 -6.50 -3.65 -9.47
N CYS A 6 -7.12 -3.32 -8.32
CA CYS A 6 -8.23 -4.10 -7.76
C CYS A 6 -9.57 -3.42 -8.02
N THR A 7 -10.47 -4.11 -8.73
CA THR A 7 -11.76 -3.56 -9.20
C THR A 7 -12.91 -3.75 -8.21
N TYR A 8 -12.77 -4.68 -7.26
CA TYR A 8 -13.83 -4.99 -6.31
C TYR A 8 -14.16 -3.78 -5.41
N ASN A 9 -15.42 -3.36 -5.47
CA ASN A 9 -15.96 -2.30 -4.63
C ASN A 9 -16.87 -2.90 -3.55
N PRO A 10 -16.41 -2.97 -2.28
CA PRO A 10 -17.23 -3.48 -1.20
C PRO A 10 -18.23 -2.40 -0.77
N LYS A 11 -19.29 -2.16 -1.55
CA LYS A 11 -20.50 -1.56 -0.99
C LYS A 11 -21.05 -2.43 0.16
N ASN A 12 -20.80 -3.75 0.07
CA ASN A 12 -21.00 -4.73 1.13
C ASN A 12 -19.68 -5.48 1.39
N PRO A 13 -18.96 -5.22 2.49
CA PRO A 13 -17.72 -5.92 2.79
C PRO A 13 -17.95 -7.43 2.96
N VAL A 14 -17.00 -8.24 2.48
CA VAL A 14 -17.02 -9.69 2.70
C VAL A 14 -16.85 -9.95 4.18
N ARG A 15 -17.86 -10.57 4.82
CA ARG A 15 -17.78 -10.98 6.22
C ARG A 15 -16.79 -12.14 6.36
N ILE A 16 -16.09 -12.20 7.51
CA ILE A 16 -15.05 -13.19 7.80
C ILE A 16 -15.53 -14.64 7.58
N HIS A 17 -16.80 -14.93 7.91
CA HIS A 17 -17.40 -16.25 7.73
C HIS A 17 -17.63 -16.65 6.25
N ALA A 18 -17.57 -15.70 5.32
CA ALA A 18 -17.72 -15.92 3.88
C ALA A 18 -16.36 -15.96 3.13
N LEU A 19 -15.23 -15.79 3.83
CA LEU A 19 -13.89 -15.74 3.24
C LEU A 19 -13.52 -17.01 2.48
N LYS A 20 -13.96 -18.19 2.93
CA LYS A 20 -13.70 -19.47 2.25
C LYS A 20 -14.22 -19.52 0.80
N ARG A 21 -15.13 -18.62 0.42
CA ARG A 21 -15.70 -18.51 -0.93
C ARG A 21 -15.34 -17.18 -1.61
N ALA A 22 -14.36 -16.44 -1.08
CA ALA A 22 -13.93 -15.20 -1.70
C ALA A 22 -13.21 -15.51 -3.03
N THR A 23 -13.69 -14.91 -4.12
CA THR A 23 -12.98 -14.94 -5.40
C THR A 23 -11.72 -14.08 -5.32
N PHE A 24 -10.78 -14.31 -6.24
CA PHE A 24 -9.56 -13.50 -6.33
C PHE A 24 -9.86 -12.00 -6.39
N ASP A 25 -10.85 -11.57 -7.19
CA ASP A 25 -11.24 -10.17 -7.28
C ASP A 25 -11.63 -9.56 -5.92
N LYS A 26 -12.35 -10.31 -5.09
CA LYS A 26 -12.74 -9.90 -3.73
C LYS A 26 -11.56 -9.85 -2.78
N ALA A 27 -10.58 -10.73 -2.98
CA ALA A 27 -9.37 -10.81 -2.16
C ALA A 27 -8.24 -9.89 -2.65
N CYS A 28 -8.29 -9.38 -3.88
CA CYS A 28 -7.20 -8.64 -4.53
C CYS A 28 -6.60 -7.55 -3.62
N GLY A 29 -7.45 -6.68 -3.07
CA GLY A 29 -6.98 -5.59 -2.20
C GLY A 29 -6.33 -6.06 -0.90
N HIS A 30 -6.72 -7.22 -0.39
CA HIS A 30 -6.11 -7.85 0.78
C HIS A 30 -4.77 -8.50 0.42
N LEU A 31 -4.71 -9.23 -0.70
CA LEU A 31 -3.51 -9.90 -1.18
C LEU A 31 -2.39 -8.93 -1.57
N LYS A 32 -2.73 -7.69 -1.94
CA LYS A 32 -1.74 -6.63 -2.19
C LYS A 32 -0.81 -6.38 -0.99
N ALA A 33 -1.29 -6.51 0.25
CA ALA A 33 -0.43 -6.34 1.43
C ALA A 33 0.73 -7.35 1.44
N VAL A 34 0.44 -8.62 1.12
CA VAL A 34 1.46 -9.67 0.99
C VAL A 34 2.37 -9.39 -0.20
N ALA A 35 1.80 -9.00 -1.33
CA ALA A 35 2.58 -8.71 -2.54
C ALA A 35 3.59 -7.57 -2.34
N TYR A 36 3.18 -6.49 -1.67
CA TYR A 36 4.05 -5.37 -1.32
C TYR A 36 5.17 -5.78 -0.35
N PHE A 37 4.86 -6.61 0.64
CA PHE A 37 5.88 -7.11 1.56
C PHE A 37 6.92 -7.99 0.82
N VAL A 38 6.45 -8.91 -0.03
CA VAL A 38 7.34 -9.77 -0.83
C VAL A 38 8.24 -8.96 -1.76
N GLU A 39 7.70 -7.93 -2.44
CA GLU A 39 8.50 -7.01 -3.26
C GLU A 39 9.55 -6.29 -2.42
N SER A 40 9.15 -5.70 -1.28
CA SER A 40 10.08 -4.94 -0.42
C SER A 40 11.28 -5.77 0.06
N ALA A 41 11.11 -7.08 0.20
CA ALA A 41 12.16 -8.01 0.64
C ALA A 41 13.06 -8.51 -0.50
N ARG A 42 12.60 -8.49 -1.76
CA ARG A 42 13.28 -9.14 -2.90
C ARG A 42 13.84 -8.17 -3.93
N ASP A 43 13.22 -7.01 -4.08
CA ASP A 43 13.55 -6.06 -5.14
C ASP A 43 14.32 -4.85 -4.59
N ASN A 44 15.13 -4.24 -5.45
CA ASN A 44 15.77 -2.96 -5.18
C ASN A 44 14.77 -1.81 -5.26
N CYS A 45 13.59 -2.05 -5.82
CA CYS A 45 12.53 -1.07 -5.88
C CYS A 45 11.82 -0.93 -4.54
N LYS A 46 12.21 0.09 -3.78
CA LYS A 46 11.71 0.33 -2.43
C LYS A 46 10.41 1.12 -2.45
N LEU A 47 9.43 0.62 -1.71
CA LEU A 47 8.13 1.27 -1.56
C LEU A 47 8.22 2.35 -0.47
N ARG A 48 8.11 3.61 -0.88
CA ARG A 48 8.24 4.78 0.00
C ARG A 48 6.89 5.27 0.51
N ALA A 49 6.84 5.68 1.77
CA ALA A 49 5.70 6.36 2.35
C ALA A 49 6.11 7.41 3.37
N CYS A 50 5.32 8.47 3.47
CA CYS A 50 5.66 9.63 4.27
C CYS A 50 4.66 9.85 5.39
N GLU A 51 5.18 10.16 6.58
CA GLU A 51 4.37 10.43 7.76
C GLU A 51 3.52 11.67 7.51
N CYS A 52 2.19 11.54 7.63
CA CYS A 52 1.30 12.60 7.19
C CYS A 52 -0.13 12.45 7.73
N THR A 53 -0.94 13.49 7.55
CA THR A 53 -2.40 13.35 7.67
C THR A 53 -3.01 13.04 6.31
N TRP A 54 -4.15 12.37 6.29
CA TRP A 54 -4.83 12.04 5.04
C TRP A 54 -5.11 13.28 4.16
N LYS A 55 -5.53 14.39 4.78
CA LYS A 55 -5.81 15.65 4.08
C LYS A 55 -4.56 16.21 3.40
N LYS A 56 -3.40 16.14 4.06
CA LYS A 56 -2.13 16.61 3.49
C LYS A 56 -1.65 15.68 2.38
N PHE A 57 -1.82 14.37 2.52
CA PHE A 57 -1.49 13.41 1.48
C PHE A 57 -2.30 13.65 0.20
N LEU A 58 -3.62 13.81 0.31
CA LEU A 58 -4.47 14.13 -0.85
C LEU A 58 -4.12 15.45 -1.54
N ALA A 59 -3.49 16.38 -0.82
CA ALA A 59 -3.04 17.66 -1.35
C ALA A 59 -1.59 17.64 -1.85
N SER A 60 -0.92 16.47 -1.83
CA SER A 60 0.52 16.32 -2.09
C SER A 60 1.39 17.27 -1.24
N LYS A 61 1.04 17.43 0.04
CA LYS A 61 1.70 18.32 1.03
C LYS A 61 2.36 17.56 2.19
N CYS A 62 2.75 16.31 1.99
CA CYS A 62 3.51 15.57 3.00
C CYS A 62 4.98 15.99 2.97
N SER A 63 5.63 16.05 4.15
CA SER A 63 7.06 16.32 4.21
C SER A 63 7.82 15.10 3.73
N ARG A 64 8.83 15.33 2.87
CA ARG A 64 9.70 14.27 2.38
C ARG A 64 10.75 13.81 3.40
N ASP A 65 11.02 14.65 4.40
CA ASP A 65 12.01 14.36 5.44
C ASP A 65 11.52 13.28 6.41
N LYS A 66 10.22 13.00 6.41
CA LYS A 66 9.55 12.00 7.24
C LYS A 66 9.12 10.77 6.45
N CYS A 67 9.82 10.46 5.37
CA CYS A 67 9.54 9.26 4.58
C CYS A 67 10.36 8.07 5.06
N VAL A 68 9.73 6.90 5.00
CA VAL A 68 10.31 5.60 5.30
C VAL A 68 10.07 4.67 4.13
N TYR A 69 10.85 3.61 4.05
CA TYR A 69 10.52 2.47 3.22
C TYR A 69 9.66 1.51 4.03
N TRP A 70 8.48 1.16 3.54
CA TRP A 70 7.61 0.19 4.22
C TRP A 70 7.98 -1.25 3.81
N GLY A 71 7.63 -2.22 4.67
CA GLY A 71 7.93 -3.63 4.44
C GLY A 71 9.23 -4.06 5.10
N TYR A 72 10.06 -4.84 4.41
CA TYR A 72 11.25 -5.49 4.98
C TYR A 72 12.26 -4.52 5.61
N ASP A 73 12.50 -3.37 4.97
CA ASP A 73 13.49 -2.37 5.42
C ASP A 73 12.91 -1.33 6.41
N THR A 74 11.72 -1.57 6.96
CA THR A 74 11.11 -0.65 7.94
C THR A 74 11.91 -0.65 9.24
N LYS A 75 12.21 0.54 9.77
CA LYS A 75 12.91 0.69 11.05
C LYS A 75 11.96 0.56 12.24
N GLU A 76 12.44 0.06 13.37
CA GLU A 76 11.64 -0.20 14.58
C GLU A 76 11.00 1.06 15.18
N ASP A 77 11.58 2.23 14.95
CA ASP A 77 11.10 3.55 15.41
C ASP A 77 10.06 4.20 14.48
N SER A 78 9.64 3.50 13.41
CA SER A 78 8.72 4.03 12.39
C SER A 78 7.23 3.96 12.78
N ALA A 79 6.90 4.06 14.07
CA ALA A 79 5.51 4.09 14.52
C ALA A 79 4.81 5.39 14.04
N GLY A 80 3.59 5.28 13.49
CA GLY A 80 2.86 6.44 12.99
C GLY A 80 1.90 6.11 11.84
N THR A 81 1.33 7.15 11.23
CA THR A 81 0.50 7.00 10.03
C THR A 81 1.24 7.51 8.81
N TYR A 82 1.52 6.60 7.89
CA TYR A 82 2.27 6.87 6.67
C TYR A 82 1.36 6.67 5.46
N TYR A 83 1.56 7.50 4.45
CA TYR A 83 0.85 7.39 3.18
C TYR A 83 1.86 7.33 2.04
N GLY A 84 1.54 6.49 1.06
CA GLY A 84 2.32 6.32 -0.15
C GLY A 84 1.41 5.87 -1.28
N VAL A 85 1.95 5.89 -2.49
CA VAL A 85 1.28 5.44 -3.70
C VAL A 85 2.00 4.23 -4.29
N THR A 86 1.25 3.36 -4.93
CA THR A 86 1.78 2.18 -5.62
C THR A 86 1.31 2.12 -7.06
N ALA A 87 2.05 1.44 -7.91
CA ALA A 87 1.62 1.07 -9.24
C ALA A 87 0.51 0.00 -9.21
N THR A 88 -0.16 -0.20 -10.35
CA THR A 88 -1.24 -1.19 -10.50
C THR A 88 -0.71 -2.63 -10.58
N ALA A 89 0.49 -2.82 -11.11
CA ALA A 89 1.17 -4.10 -11.33
C ALA A 89 2.61 -4.05 -10.80
N PHE A 90 3.23 -5.24 -10.65
CA PHE A 90 4.63 -5.37 -10.24
C PHE A 90 5.58 -4.83 -11.34
N PRO A 91 6.67 -4.14 -10.99
CA PRO A 91 7.04 -3.68 -9.65
C PRO A 91 6.09 -2.55 -9.17
N TYR A 92 5.63 -2.65 -7.92
CA TYR A 92 4.61 -1.78 -7.33
C TYR A 92 5.16 -0.44 -6.85
N CYS A 93 6.45 -0.34 -6.63
CA CYS A 93 7.14 0.93 -6.39
C CYS A 93 6.85 1.96 -7.50
N ARG A 94 7.01 3.24 -7.16
CA ARG A 94 7.00 4.33 -8.15
C ARG A 94 8.41 4.91 -8.25
N THR A 95 9.01 4.76 -9.42
CA THR A 95 10.40 5.20 -9.69
C THR A 95 10.51 6.67 -10.08
N ASP A 96 9.39 7.33 -10.38
CA ASP A 96 9.33 8.69 -10.91
C ASP A 96 9.14 9.77 -9.83
N GLY A 97 9.11 9.39 -8.55
CA GLY A 97 8.89 10.35 -7.46
C GLY A 97 7.51 11.01 -7.46
N SER A 98 6.56 10.47 -8.22
CA SER A 98 5.16 10.89 -8.18
C SER A 98 4.52 10.38 -6.88
N GLU A 99 4.15 11.31 -6.00
CA GLU A 99 3.35 11.10 -4.78
C GLU A 99 1.97 11.77 -4.93
#